data_AF-A0A0E0ENI3-F1
#
_entry.id   AF-A0A0E0ENI3-F1
#
_cell.length_a   1.000
_cell.length_b   1.000
_cell.length_c   1.000
_cell.angle_alpha   90.00
_cell.angle_beta   90.00
_cell.angle_gamma   90.00
#
_symmetry.space_group_name_H-M   'P 1'
#
loop_
_entity.id
_entity.type
_entity.pdbx_description
1 polymer ?
#
loop_
_entity_poly.entity_id
_entity_poly.type
_entity_poly.pdbx_seq_one_letter_code
_entity_poly.pdbx_strand_id
1 'polypeptide(L)'
;MVRGSVDVATKEMEALCIGQNQETKEEVGFETQEASLKASKVADSKGAPYSPPENDDDAEVDYPSQDGAQVIAAKKKKKKSKAKKKKGPLQQTDPPSIPVDELFPSGEFPEGEIQHYKDDNLWRTTSEEKRELERLQKPMYNAVRRAAEVHRQVRKYMRSILKPGMLMIDLCETLENMVRKLIKENGLEAAHWTPNGGDKTVLQYDDVMKLDFGTHINGYIVDSAFTVAFNPMFDPLLQASRDATNAGVKEAGIDARLCDVGAAIQEVMESYEVEINGKVFQVKSVRNLNGHGIGPYQIHFGKSVPVVKGGEQTKMEEGEFYAIETFGSTGKGYVREDLECSHYMKNFDVGHVPLRAAKAKQLLVTINNNFGTLAFCRRYLDRLGETKYLMALKNLCDAGIVEPCPPMCDVRGSYVSQSEHTILLRPTCKEVISRGLLSHCEKKDARSVNIKRSKDVFKFKVGCSKYMYTLCTFELRRQTGIKIQRQHLNEVSKVFGAENANKLKQFLPPGSQKVSGLSIQEV
;
A
#
# COMPACT_ATOMS: atom_id res chain seq x y z
N MET A 1 -44.52 32.70 -44.01
CA MET A 1 -45.50 33.26 -43.06
C MET A 1 -45.03 32.86 -41.67
N VAL A 2 -44.40 33.73 -40.85
CA VAL A 2 -44.83 35.01 -40.23
C VAL A 2 -45.60 34.81 -38.91
N ARG A 3 -44.88 35.02 -37.79
CA ARG A 3 -45.30 35.49 -36.43
C ARG A 3 -46.20 34.57 -35.58
N GLY A 4 -46.14 34.62 -34.24
CA GLY A 4 -45.27 35.42 -33.34
C GLY A 4 -45.61 35.29 -31.83
N SER A 5 -44.99 36.15 -31.01
CA SER A 5 -45.05 36.29 -29.51
C SER A 5 -44.07 35.38 -28.73
N VAL A 6 -43.00 35.81 -28.00
CA VAL A 6 -42.65 37.05 -27.24
C VAL A 6 -43.39 37.09 -25.88
N ASP A 7 -42.82 37.28 -24.67
CA ASP A 7 -41.67 38.04 -24.10
C ASP A 7 -40.88 37.21 -23.01
N VAL A 8 -39.56 37.32 -22.78
CA VAL A 8 -38.73 38.34 -22.07
C VAL A 8 -38.88 38.40 -20.53
N ALA A 9 -37.78 38.13 -19.80
CA ALA A 9 -37.26 38.96 -18.68
C ALA A 9 -35.97 38.38 -18.04
N THR A 10 -34.81 38.87 -18.47
CA THR A 10 -33.58 38.86 -17.65
C THR A 10 -33.52 40.12 -16.78
N LYS A 11 -33.56 39.98 -15.45
CA LYS A 11 -33.07 40.97 -14.45
C LYS A 11 -33.33 40.49 -13.03
N GLU A 12 -32.28 40.45 -12.21
CA GLU A 12 -32.21 40.69 -10.74
C GLU A 12 -31.00 39.95 -10.14
N MET A 13 -29.81 40.56 -10.20
CA MET A 13 -28.67 40.30 -9.30
C MET A 13 -27.67 41.48 -9.34
N GLU A 14 -28.13 42.70 -9.08
CA GLU A 14 -27.27 43.82 -8.70
C GLU A 14 -27.95 44.66 -7.62
N ALA A 15 -27.34 44.72 -6.43
CA ALA A 15 -27.13 45.91 -5.60
C ALA A 15 -26.96 45.54 -4.11
N LEU A 16 -25.70 45.49 -3.65
CA LEU A 16 -25.28 46.17 -2.42
C LEU A 16 -23.75 46.09 -2.28
N CYS A 17 -23.08 46.98 -3.01
CA CYS A 17 -21.70 47.37 -2.71
C CYS A 17 -21.71 48.43 -1.59
N ILE A 18 -20.65 48.47 -0.77
CA ILE A 18 -19.81 49.64 -0.42
C ILE A 18 -18.89 49.23 0.74
N GLY A 19 -17.58 49.53 0.62
CA GLY A 19 -16.57 49.19 1.63
C GLY A 19 -15.15 49.13 1.04
N GLN A 20 -14.67 50.24 0.48
CA GLN A 20 -13.35 50.35 -0.16
C GLN A 20 -12.20 50.51 0.85
N ASN A 21 -11.00 50.07 0.46
CA ASN A 21 -9.69 50.77 0.50
C ASN A 21 -8.60 49.76 0.08
N GLN A 22 -8.09 49.82 -1.15
CA GLN A 22 -6.85 50.51 -1.56
C GLN A 22 -5.59 49.98 -0.85
N GLU A 23 -4.79 49.17 -1.57
CA GLU A 23 -3.47 49.53 -2.17
C GLU A 23 -2.35 49.62 -1.11
N THR A 24 -1.21 48.94 -1.28
CA THR A 24 -0.24 49.17 -2.36
C THR A 24 0.42 47.90 -2.92
N LYS A 25 1.01 48.04 -4.12
CA LYS A 25 2.09 47.17 -4.63
C LYS A 25 3.43 47.66 -4.09
N GLU A 26 4.35 46.75 -3.78
CA GLU A 26 5.79 47.01 -3.88
C GLU A 26 6.43 45.88 -4.68
N GLU A 27 7.10 46.26 -5.78
CA GLU A 27 8.06 45.41 -6.47
C GLU A 27 9.42 45.59 -5.79
N VAL A 28 10.06 44.50 -5.36
CA VAL A 28 11.48 44.51 -5.03
C VAL A 28 12.12 43.30 -5.72
N GLY A 29 12.83 43.58 -6.82
CA GLY A 29 13.68 42.57 -7.43
C GLY A 29 14.91 42.31 -6.55
N PHE A 30 15.45 41.09 -6.62
CA PHE A 30 16.82 40.84 -6.21
C PHE A 30 17.52 39.88 -7.17
N GLU A 31 18.82 40.08 -7.30
CA GLU A 31 19.60 39.68 -8.46
C GLU A 31 19.99 38.19 -8.47
N THR A 32 20.21 37.68 -9.68
CA THR A 32 20.89 36.41 -9.91
C THR A 32 22.34 36.46 -9.42
N GLN A 33 22.75 35.49 -8.59
CA GLN A 33 24.17 35.17 -8.40
C GLN A 33 24.49 33.81 -9.01
N GLU A 34 25.28 33.82 -10.09
CA GLU A 34 25.94 32.63 -10.62
C GLU A 34 27.01 32.14 -9.65
N ALA A 35 26.92 30.89 -9.22
CA ALA A 35 28.00 30.21 -8.52
C ALA A 35 28.78 29.33 -9.51
N SER A 36 29.92 29.82 -9.98
CA SER A 36 30.78 29.11 -10.94
C SER A 36 31.35 27.80 -10.36
N LEU A 37 31.05 26.66 -10.99
CA LEU A 37 31.75 25.40 -10.78
C LEU A 37 32.80 25.22 -11.87
N LYS A 38 34.07 25.48 -11.53
CA LYS A 38 35.21 25.20 -12.42
C LYS A 38 35.48 23.71 -12.53
N ALA A 39 35.67 23.24 -13.75
CA ALA A 39 36.11 21.88 -14.02
C ALA A 39 37.56 21.64 -13.59
N SER A 40 37.83 20.46 -13.03
CA SER A 40 39.18 19.94 -12.80
C SER A 40 39.28 18.47 -13.23
N LYS A 41 39.74 18.29 -14.48
CA LYS A 41 40.40 17.12 -15.09
C LYS A 41 40.30 15.74 -14.41
N VAL A 42 39.76 14.80 -15.19
CA VAL A 42 40.04 13.35 -15.12
C VAL A 42 41.54 13.10 -15.34
N ALA A 43 42.11 12.15 -14.61
CA ALA A 43 43.37 11.48 -14.94
C ALA A 43 43.15 9.96 -14.90
N ASP A 44 43.73 9.26 -15.87
CA ASP A 44 43.54 7.84 -16.17
C ASP A 44 44.69 6.99 -15.60
N SER A 45 44.40 5.84 -14.98
CA SER A 45 45.40 4.80 -14.73
C SER A 45 44.77 3.40 -14.63
N LYS A 46 45.45 2.43 -15.25
CA LYS A 46 45.02 1.03 -15.42
C LYS A 46 45.79 0.09 -14.49
N GLY A 47 45.21 -1.07 -14.18
CA GLY A 47 45.98 -2.31 -13.89
C GLY A 47 45.73 -2.95 -12.52
N ALA A 48 45.44 -4.26 -12.54
CA ALA A 48 45.30 -5.18 -11.38
C ALA A 48 46.66 -5.86 -11.04
N PRO A 49 46.79 -6.95 -10.23
CA PRO A 49 45.80 -7.72 -9.43
C PRO A 49 46.25 -8.20 -8.00
N TYR A 50 45.33 -8.82 -7.23
CA TYR A 50 45.58 -9.80 -6.11
C TYR A 50 46.39 -9.30 -4.87
N SER A 51 46.45 -9.95 -3.69
CA SER A 51 45.66 -11.06 -3.05
C SER A 51 45.68 -10.90 -1.50
N PRO A 52 45.01 -11.74 -0.68
CA PRO A 52 44.81 -11.48 0.77
C PRO A 52 45.84 -12.19 1.68
N PRO A 53 45.79 -11.93 3.00
CA PRO A 53 46.28 -12.85 4.02
C PRO A 53 45.21 -13.33 5.02
N GLU A 54 45.40 -14.57 5.42
CA GLU A 54 44.86 -15.29 6.59
C GLU A 54 46.08 -15.46 7.57
N ASN A 55 45.98 -15.67 8.90
CA ASN A 55 44.84 -15.89 9.80
C ASN A 55 45.28 -15.64 11.28
N ASP A 56 44.53 -16.18 12.25
CA ASP A 56 44.95 -16.72 13.57
C ASP A 56 45.42 -15.83 14.76
N ASP A 57 44.65 -15.98 15.85
CA ASP A 57 45.03 -16.41 17.21
C ASP A 57 45.66 -15.48 18.29
N ASP A 58 44.81 -15.20 19.29
CA ASP A 58 44.91 -15.52 20.73
C ASP A 58 45.84 -14.83 21.77
N ALA A 59 45.26 -14.79 22.99
CA ALA A 59 45.84 -14.87 24.33
C ALA A 59 46.57 -13.65 25.00
N GLU A 60 45.78 -12.87 25.74
CA GLU A 60 45.77 -12.77 27.23
C GLU A 60 47.03 -12.41 28.09
N VAL A 61 46.81 -11.53 29.10
CA VAL A 61 47.58 -11.20 30.34
C VAL A 61 49.06 -10.75 30.22
N ASP A 62 49.68 -9.99 31.14
CA ASP A 62 49.41 -9.73 32.58
C ASP A 62 49.84 -8.28 33.02
N TYR A 63 49.47 -7.87 34.24
CA TYR A 63 49.90 -6.63 34.92
C TYR A 63 51.27 -6.78 35.63
N PRO A 64 51.88 -5.66 36.09
CA PRO A 64 51.95 -5.51 37.55
C PRO A 64 51.76 -4.10 38.13
N SER A 65 51.34 -4.12 39.39
CA SER A 65 51.44 -3.17 40.53
C SER A 65 52.72 -2.27 40.59
N GLN A 66 52.87 -1.22 41.43
CA GLN A 66 52.15 -0.82 42.66
C GLN A 66 52.47 0.66 43.06
N ASP A 67 51.66 1.24 43.98
CA ASP A 67 51.91 2.37 44.91
C ASP A 67 52.39 3.76 44.40
N GLY A 68 52.00 4.89 44.99
CA GLY A 68 51.12 5.14 46.16
C GLY A 68 50.94 6.63 46.48
N ALA A 69 50.59 6.94 47.74
CA ALA A 69 50.41 8.27 48.38
C ALA A 69 49.03 8.98 48.22
N GLN A 70 48.48 9.40 49.37
CA GLN A 70 47.23 10.15 49.52
C GLN A 70 47.49 11.65 49.66
N VAL A 71 46.63 12.51 49.09
CA VAL A 71 46.46 13.91 49.53
C VAL A 71 44.97 14.27 49.53
N ILE A 72 44.49 14.87 50.63
CA ILE A 72 43.08 15.23 50.84
C ILE A 72 42.83 16.69 50.39
N ALA A 73 41.89 16.94 49.46
CA ALA A 73 41.33 18.28 49.27
C ALA A 73 39.92 18.33 48.62
N ALA A 74 39.01 19.03 49.29
CA ALA A 74 37.86 19.81 48.78
C ALA A 74 36.81 19.19 47.81
N LYS A 75 35.57 19.10 48.31
CA LYS A 75 34.34 18.81 47.54
C LYS A 75 34.08 19.84 46.42
N LYS A 76 34.12 19.42 45.15
CA LYS A 76 33.41 20.12 44.04
C LYS A 76 32.10 19.41 43.70
N LYS A 77 30.99 20.15 43.68
CA LYS A 77 29.64 19.63 43.34
C LYS A 77 29.62 19.05 41.92
N LYS A 78 29.44 17.74 41.78
CA LYS A 78 29.28 17.06 40.48
C LYS A 78 27.99 17.57 39.82
N LYS A 79 28.13 18.38 38.78
CA LYS A 79 27.01 18.92 37.98
C LYS A 79 26.29 17.72 37.34
N LYS A 80 25.06 17.41 37.77
CA LYS A 80 24.27 16.31 37.19
C LYS A 80 24.16 16.54 35.68
N SER A 81 24.81 15.70 34.89
CA SER A 81 24.58 15.66 33.44
C SER A 81 23.11 15.34 33.23
N LYS A 82 22.39 16.19 32.48
CA LYS A 82 21.04 15.86 32.04
C LYS A 82 21.15 14.62 31.17
N ALA A 83 20.71 13.47 31.67
CA ALA A 83 20.60 12.26 30.88
C ALA A 83 19.79 12.61 29.62
N LYS A 84 20.38 12.39 28.43
CA LYS A 84 19.66 12.57 27.17
C LYS A 84 18.42 11.68 27.26
N LYS A 85 17.24 12.30 27.25
CA LYS A 85 15.96 11.59 27.14
C LYS A 85 16.11 10.67 25.92
N LYS A 86 16.03 9.34 26.11
CA LYS A 86 15.95 8.43 24.96
C LYS A 86 14.77 8.93 24.11
N LYS A 87 15.04 9.35 22.87
CA LYS A 87 13.95 9.62 21.92
C LYS A 87 13.12 8.34 21.85
N GLY A 88 11.80 8.49 21.79
CA GLY A 88 10.93 7.34 21.49
C GLY A 88 11.26 6.78 20.09
N PRO A 89 10.71 5.62 19.72
CA PRO A 89 10.75 5.17 18.34
C PRO A 89 10.25 6.30 17.42
N LEU A 90 10.88 6.45 16.26
CA LEU A 90 10.49 7.45 15.28
C LEU A 90 9.05 7.15 14.83
N GLN A 91 8.21 8.19 14.81
CA GLN A 91 6.81 8.07 14.41
C GLN A 91 6.63 8.71 13.04
N GLN A 92 5.84 8.08 12.18
CA GLN A 92 5.45 8.63 10.90
C GLN A 92 4.72 9.97 11.08
N THR A 93 4.90 10.88 10.13
CA THR A 93 4.22 12.18 10.09
C THR A 93 2.79 12.06 9.55
N ASP A 94 2.02 13.14 9.65
CA ASP A 94 0.73 13.31 8.99
C ASP A 94 0.77 14.59 8.13
N PRO A 95 0.76 14.50 6.78
CA PRO A 95 0.75 13.28 5.98
C PRO A 95 2.05 12.46 6.11
N PRO A 96 2.04 11.14 5.81
CA PRO A 96 3.25 10.30 5.81
C PRO A 96 4.36 10.86 4.93
N SER A 97 5.57 10.93 5.46
CA SER A 97 6.71 11.56 4.78
C SER A 97 8.09 11.00 5.16
N ILE A 98 8.18 10.22 6.24
CA ILE A 98 9.41 9.56 6.67
C ILE A 98 9.53 8.22 5.93
N PRO A 99 10.64 7.96 5.23
CA PRO A 99 10.93 6.66 4.62
C PRO A 99 10.78 5.48 5.59
N VAL A 100 10.24 4.36 5.10
CA VAL A 100 9.95 3.19 5.94
C VAL A 100 11.22 2.59 6.55
N ASP A 101 12.35 2.60 5.85
CA ASP A 101 13.64 2.15 6.39
C ASP A 101 14.16 3.02 7.56
N GLU A 102 13.83 4.31 7.60
CA GLU A 102 14.15 5.20 8.72
C GLU A 102 13.25 5.00 9.95
N LEU A 103 12.02 4.51 9.74
CA LEU A 103 11.12 4.11 10.83
C LEU A 103 11.57 2.81 11.51
N PHE A 104 12.24 1.92 10.77
CA PHE A 104 12.73 0.62 11.25
C PHE A 104 14.27 0.54 11.18
N PRO A 105 15.01 1.31 12.01
CA PRO A 105 16.48 1.37 11.96
C PRO A 105 17.20 0.07 12.38
N SER A 106 16.46 -0.95 12.85
CA SER A 106 16.95 -2.32 12.99
C SER A 106 17.12 -3.03 11.64
N GLY A 107 16.54 -2.50 10.57
CA GLY A 107 16.41 -3.20 9.30
C GLY A 107 15.47 -4.41 9.38
N GLU A 108 14.56 -4.47 10.37
CA GLU A 108 13.57 -5.55 10.51
C GLU A 108 12.16 -4.96 10.33
N PHE A 109 11.45 -5.39 9.28
CA PHE A 109 10.14 -4.84 8.93
C PHE A 109 8.97 -5.71 9.45
N PRO A 110 7.78 -5.13 9.72
CA PRO A 110 6.66 -5.87 10.31
C PRO A 110 6.17 -7.01 9.41
N GLU A 111 5.99 -8.19 10.01
CA GLU A 111 5.36 -9.34 9.37
C GLU A 111 3.92 -9.03 8.94
N GLY A 112 3.47 -9.71 7.90
CA GLY A 112 2.07 -9.80 7.52
C GLY A 112 1.24 -10.63 8.51
N GLU A 113 0.05 -11.04 8.08
CA GLU A 113 -0.76 -12.00 8.84
C GLU A 113 -0.21 -13.41 8.64
N ILE A 114 0.16 -14.10 9.73
CA ILE A 114 0.65 -15.49 9.67
C ILE A 114 -0.52 -16.47 9.80
N GLN A 115 -0.75 -17.25 8.75
CA GLN A 115 -1.65 -18.39 8.74
C GLN A 115 -0.83 -19.69 8.76
N HIS A 116 -1.08 -20.57 9.72
CA HIS A 116 -0.47 -21.90 9.71
C HIS A 116 -1.14 -22.78 8.66
N TYR A 117 -0.35 -23.66 8.02
CA TYR A 117 -0.91 -24.74 7.21
C TYR A 117 -1.73 -25.70 8.07
N LYS A 118 -2.60 -26.46 7.42
CA LYS A 118 -3.51 -27.44 8.05
C LYS A 118 -3.18 -28.85 7.58
N ASP A 119 -3.86 -29.81 8.19
CA ASP A 119 -3.95 -31.20 7.73
C ASP A 119 -2.55 -31.79 7.45
N ASP A 120 -2.33 -32.38 6.27
CA ASP A 120 -1.09 -33.04 5.88
C ASP A 120 0.16 -32.14 5.87
N ASN A 121 -0.01 -30.81 5.99
CA ASN A 121 1.07 -29.83 6.02
C ASN A 121 1.41 -29.31 7.45
N LEU A 122 0.75 -29.79 8.50
CA LEU A 122 1.01 -29.35 9.89
C LEU A 122 2.46 -29.57 10.36
N TRP A 123 3.09 -30.67 9.94
CA TRP A 123 4.47 -31.06 10.32
C TRP A 123 5.53 -30.00 9.96
N ARG A 124 5.26 -29.18 8.93
CA ARG A 124 6.12 -28.09 8.47
C ARG A 124 6.44 -27.06 9.55
N THR A 125 5.51 -26.87 10.49
CA THR A 125 5.65 -25.87 11.57
C THR A 125 6.78 -26.22 12.54
N THR A 126 7.03 -27.52 12.78
CA THR A 126 8.02 -28.01 13.75
C THR A 126 9.28 -28.57 13.11
N SER A 127 9.25 -28.93 11.83
CA SER A 127 10.41 -29.41 11.07
C SER A 127 11.63 -28.48 11.24
N GLU A 128 12.79 -29.08 11.54
CA GLU A 128 14.06 -28.35 11.66
C GLU A 128 14.56 -27.90 10.29
N GLU A 129 14.47 -28.77 9.28
CA GLU A 129 14.78 -28.47 7.88
C GLU A 129 13.99 -27.24 7.39
N LYS A 130 12.67 -27.21 7.62
CA LYS A 130 11.82 -26.11 7.14
C LYS A 130 12.07 -24.80 7.89
N ARG A 131 12.44 -24.87 9.18
CA ARG A 131 12.88 -23.69 9.96
C ARG A 131 14.24 -23.17 9.48
N GLU A 132 15.15 -24.04 9.07
CA GLU A 132 16.46 -23.64 8.53
C GLU A 132 16.34 -23.03 7.13
N LEU A 133 15.55 -23.64 6.23
CA LEU A 133 15.19 -23.05 4.94
C LEU A 133 14.60 -21.64 5.11
N GLU A 134 13.73 -21.46 6.11
CA GLU A 134 13.16 -20.16 6.43
C GLU A 134 14.19 -19.14 6.94
N ARG A 135 15.21 -19.58 7.70
CA ARG A 135 16.32 -18.74 8.16
C ARG A 135 17.13 -18.18 6.98
N LEU A 136 17.40 -19.00 5.96
CA LEU A 136 18.12 -18.60 4.75
C LEU A 136 17.36 -17.55 3.93
N GLN A 137 16.03 -17.63 3.90
CA GLN A 137 15.16 -16.73 3.12
C GLN A 137 14.86 -15.38 3.79
N LYS A 138 15.38 -15.14 5.01
CA LYS A 138 15.15 -13.91 5.77
C LYS A 138 15.37 -12.59 4.99
N PRO A 139 16.43 -12.43 4.15
CA PRO A 139 16.65 -11.19 3.41
C PRO A 139 15.49 -10.85 2.45
N MET A 140 14.94 -11.85 1.76
CA MET A 140 13.78 -11.72 0.87
C MET A 140 12.53 -11.34 1.66
N TYR A 141 12.21 -12.07 2.74
CA TYR A 141 11.03 -11.76 3.56
C TYR A 141 11.08 -10.32 4.08
N ASN A 142 12.27 -9.87 4.48
CA ASN A 142 12.45 -8.53 4.99
C ASN A 142 12.32 -7.45 3.89
N ALA A 143 12.81 -7.71 2.68
CA ALA A 143 12.62 -6.83 1.52
C ALA A 143 11.13 -6.67 1.17
N VAL A 144 10.38 -7.77 1.05
CA VAL A 144 8.96 -7.71 0.69
C VAL A 144 8.10 -7.14 1.83
N ARG A 145 8.46 -7.35 3.11
CA ARG A 145 7.81 -6.71 4.26
C ARG A 145 8.02 -5.19 4.30
N ARG A 146 9.17 -4.68 3.84
CA ARG A 146 9.38 -3.24 3.65
C ARG A 146 8.42 -2.69 2.59
N ALA A 147 8.33 -3.35 1.43
CA ALA A 147 7.37 -2.98 0.39
C ALA A 147 5.94 -2.97 0.91
N ALA A 148 5.53 -4.03 1.63
CA ALA A 148 4.22 -4.15 2.25
C ALA A 148 3.93 -3.04 3.26
N GLU A 149 4.92 -2.64 4.07
CA GLU A 149 4.74 -1.55 5.04
C GLU A 149 4.56 -0.19 4.36
N VAL A 150 5.25 0.07 3.24
CA VAL A 150 4.96 1.24 2.39
C VAL A 150 3.51 1.18 1.91
N HIS A 151 3.11 0.06 1.32
CA HIS A 151 1.74 -0.13 0.82
C HIS A 151 0.69 0.09 1.91
N ARG A 152 0.90 -0.46 3.12
CA ARG A 152 0.00 -0.28 4.28
C ARG A 152 -0.13 1.18 4.69
N GLN A 153 0.98 1.94 4.73
CA GLN A 153 0.96 3.35 5.11
C GLN A 153 0.30 4.23 4.03
N VAL A 154 0.62 4.03 2.75
CA VAL A 154 -0.01 4.74 1.62
C VAL A 154 -1.52 4.45 1.59
N ARG A 155 -1.92 3.17 1.62
CA ARG A 155 -3.33 2.75 1.65
C ARG A 155 -4.10 3.37 2.82
N LYS A 156 -3.51 3.38 4.03
CA LYS A 156 -4.12 4.02 5.20
C LYS A 156 -4.33 5.52 4.97
N TYR A 157 -3.35 6.23 4.41
CA TYR A 157 -3.46 7.65 4.14
C TYR A 157 -4.49 7.96 3.04
N MET A 158 -4.44 7.26 1.90
CA MET A 158 -5.39 7.46 0.80
C MET A 158 -6.83 7.30 1.28
N ARG A 159 -7.15 6.23 2.05
CA ARG A 159 -8.47 6.06 2.68
C ARG A 159 -8.93 7.22 3.57
N SER A 160 -8.01 8.04 4.10
CA SER A 160 -8.33 9.18 4.95
C SER A 160 -8.60 10.48 4.20
N ILE A 161 -8.15 10.59 2.94
CA ILE A 161 -8.30 11.80 2.11
C ILE A 161 -9.27 11.67 0.94
N LEU A 162 -9.55 10.43 0.49
CA LEU A 162 -10.45 10.15 -0.62
C LEU A 162 -11.85 10.70 -0.37
N LYS A 163 -12.38 11.42 -1.36
CA LYS A 163 -13.71 12.04 -1.35
C LYS A 163 -14.19 12.31 -2.78
N PRO A 164 -15.50 12.40 -3.03
CA PRO A 164 -16.03 12.91 -4.28
C PRO A 164 -15.52 14.33 -4.57
N GLY A 165 -15.41 14.68 -5.85
CA GLY A 165 -14.89 15.96 -6.32
C GLY A 165 -13.37 16.02 -6.50
N MET A 166 -12.63 14.96 -6.17
CA MET A 166 -11.20 14.85 -6.51
C MET A 166 -11.03 14.50 -8.00
N LEU A 167 -10.07 15.13 -8.68
CA LEU A 167 -9.62 14.65 -9.99
C LEU A 167 -8.86 13.34 -9.82
N MET A 168 -9.06 12.41 -10.76
CA MET A 168 -8.37 11.11 -10.74
C MET A 168 -6.86 11.28 -10.91
N ILE A 169 -6.41 12.32 -11.63
CA ILE A 169 -4.97 12.61 -11.80
C ILE A 169 -4.33 13.06 -10.47
N ASP A 170 -4.97 13.97 -9.73
CA ASP A 170 -4.50 14.44 -8.42
C ASP A 170 -4.42 13.28 -7.40
N LEU A 171 -5.39 12.36 -7.46
CA LEU A 171 -5.45 11.16 -6.64
C LEU A 171 -4.25 10.25 -6.91
N CYS A 172 -4.01 9.90 -8.18
CA CYS A 172 -2.87 9.07 -8.58
C CYS A 172 -1.53 9.75 -8.26
N GLU A 173 -1.37 11.04 -8.55
CA GLU A 173 -0.14 11.76 -8.23
C GLU A 173 0.12 11.83 -6.72
N THR A 174 -0.92 12.07 -5.90
CA THR A 174 -0.80 12.07 -4.44
C THR A 174 -0.36 10.70 -3.90
N LEU A 175 -1.00 9.62 -4.38
CA LEU A 175 -0.68 8.25 -4.01
C LEU A 175 0.77 7.92 -4.36
N GLU A 176 1.14 8.09 -5.63
CA GLU A 176 2.45 7.69 -6.13
C GLU A 176 3.57 8.54 -5.51
N ASN A 177 3.38 9.86 -5.36
CA ASN A 177 4.38 10.71 -4.71
C ASN A 177 4.62 10.28 -3.25
N MET A 178 3.60 9.74 -2.58
CA MET A 178 3.77 9.12 -1.27
C MET A 178 4.51 7.78 -1.34
N VAL A 179 4.18 6.90 -2.30
CA VAL A 179 4.95 5.65 -2.54
C VAL A 179 6.44 5.97 -2.73
N ARG A 180 6.78 6.85 -3.69
CA ARG A 180 8.16 7.28 -4.00
C ARG A 180 8.92 7.72 -2.76
N LYS A 181 8.27 8.55 -1.93
CA LYS A 181 8.84 9.12 -0.71
C LYS A 181 9.03 8.08 0.40
N LEU A 182 8.02 7.25 0.64
CA LEU A 182 8.05 6.26 1.72
C LEU A 182 8.95 5.06 1.38
N ILE A 183 9.08 4.70 0.11
CA ILE A 183 9.91 3.57 -0.34
C ILE A 183 11.39 3.93 -0.47
N LYS A 184 11.73 5.22 -0.59
CA LYS A 184 12.99 5.74 -1.19
C LYS A 184 13.17 5.21 -2.61
N GLU A 185 12.42 5.82 -3.52
CA GLU A 185 12.39 5.46 -4.93
C GLU A 185 13.79 5.33 -5.56
N ASN A 186 13.94 4.29 -6.38
CA ASN A 186 15.02 4.14 -7.37
C ASN A 186 14.48 3.32 -8.57
N GLY A 187 13.31 3.72 -9.09
CA GLY A 187 12.45 2.93 -9.99
C GLY A 187 10.98 2.86 -9.51
N LEU A 188 10.03 2.61 -10.42
CA LEU A 188 8.58 2.78 -10.20
C LEU A 188 7.69 1.71 -10.86
N GLU A 189 6.45 1.60 -10.34
CA GLU A 189 5.41 0.63 -10.73
C GLU A 189 4.04 1.31 -10.97
N ALA A 190 3.14 0.67 -11.74
CA ALA A 190 1.78 1.13 -12.05
C ALA A 190 0.82 -0.04 -12.39
N ALA A 191 -0.51 0.13 -12.28
CA ALA A 191 -1.52 -0.92 -12.50
C ALA A 191 -2.75 -0.51 -13.35
N HIS A 192 -3.01 -1.30 -14.40
CA HIS A 192 -4.19 -1.44 -15.27
C HIS A 192 -4.97 -0.21 -15.82
N TRP A 193 -5.64 0.63 -15.02
CA TRP A 193 -6.20 1.91 -15.53
C TRP A 193 -5.79 3.08 -14.64
N THR A 194 -5.23 4.10 -15.29
CA THR A 194 -4.86 5.35 -14.65
C THR A 194 -5.04 6.49 -15.65
N PRO A 195 -5.40 7.71 -15.22
CA PRO A 195 -5.53 8.86 -16.12
C PRO A 195 -4.28 9.07 -16.98
N ASN A 196 -4.50 9.36 -18.26
CA ASN A 196 -3.46 9.88 -19.16
C ASN A 196 -3.31 11.41 -18.98
N GLY A 197 -2.22 11.98 -19.49
CA GLY A 197 -2.03 13.44 -19.46
C GLY A 197 -3.19 14.19 -20.12
N GLY A 198 -3.86 15.06 -19.35
CA GLY A 198 -5.01 15.84 -19.79
C GLY A 198 -6.38 15.25 -19.44
N ASP A 199 -6.45 14.09 -18.78
CA ASP A 199 -7.69 13.54 -18.22
C ASP A 199 -8.31 14.49 -17.18
N LYS A 200 -9.63 14.63 -17.22
CA LYS A 200 -10.44 15.50 -16.36
C LYS A 200 -11.49 14.73 -15.56
N THR A 201 -11.39 13.40 -15.50
CA THR A 201 -12.29 12.54 -14.75
C THR A 201 -12.25 12.94 -13.27
N VAL A 202 -13.42 13.21 -12.71
CA VAL A 202 -13.63 13.56 -11.30
C VAL A 202 -14.32 12.39 -10.63
N LEU A 203 -13.80 11.95 -9.49
CA LEU A 203 -14.41 10.92 -8.65
C LEU A 203 -15.79 11.39 -8.14
N GLN A 204 -16.85 10.65 -8.41
CA GLN A 204 -18.22 10.95 -8.02
C GLN A 204 -18.64 10.25 -6.72
N TYR A 205 -19.82 10.58 -6.21
CA TYR A 205 -20.39 9.95 -5.01
C TYR A 205 -20.82 8.49 -5.25
N ASP A 206 -21.40 8.22 -6.43
CA ASP A 206 -21.93 6.90 -6.82
C ASP A 206 -20.91 6.03 -7.59
N ASP A 207 -19.62 6.42 -7.58
CA ASP A 207 -18.55 5.64 -8.18
C ASP A 207 -18.13 4.46 -7.29
N VAL A 208 -17.87 3.32 -7.93
CA VAL A 208 -17.22 2.14 -7.32
C VAL A 208 -15.79 2.05 -7.85
N MET A 209 -14.90 2.78 -7.17
CA MET A 209 -13.50 2.96 -7.57
C MET A 209 -12.64 1.85 -6.97
N LYS A 210 -11.91 1.12 -7.83
CA LYS A 210 -10.80 0.26 -7.39
C LYS A 210 -9.56 1.14 -7.24
N LEU A 211 -8.86 1.01 -6.13
CA LEU A 211 -7.56 1.62 -5.91
C LEU A 211 -6.55 0.50 -5.75
N ASP A 212 -5.74 0.35 -6.78
CA ASP A 212 -4.87 -0.77 -7.08
C ASP A 212 -3.47 -0.20 -7.39
N PHE A 213 -2.45 -0.70 -6.68
CA PHE A 213 -1.07 -0.19 -6.79
C PHE A 213 -0.04 -1.15 -6.19
N GLY A 214 1.05 -1.37 -6.91
CA GLY A 214 2.19 -2.12 -6.42
C GLY A 214 3.15 -1.31 -5.53
N THR A 215 3.94 -2.03 -4.73
CA THR A 215 5.23 -1.58 -4.21
C THR A 215 6.27 -2.70 -4.25
N HIS A 216 7.53 -2.39 -4.55
CA HIS A 216 8.61 -3.40 -4.54
C HIS A 216 9.91 -2.95 -3.86
N ILE A 217 10.69 -3.92 -3.40
CA ILE A 217 12.09 -3.75 -3.01
C ILE A 217 12.90 -4.85 -3.68
N ASN A 218 13.94 -4.48 -4.44
CA ASN A 218 14.81 -5.42 -5.18
C ASN A 218 14.02 -6.41 -6.08
N GLY A 219 12.88 -5.98 -6.62
CA GLY A 219 12.02 -6.80 -7.46
C GLY A 219 11.04 -7.71 -6.72
N TYR A 220 11.07 -7.76 -5.38
CA TYR A 220 10.01 -8.43 -4.60
C TYR A 220 8.80 -7.51 -4.48
N ILE A 221 7.78 -7.79 -5.29
CA ILE A 221 6.58 -6.97 -5.44
C ILE A 221 5.53 -7.32 -4.38
N VAL A 222 4.77 -6.32 -3.94
CA VAL A 222 3.54 -6.45 -3.18
C VAL A 222 2.42 -5.81 -4.00
N ASP A 223 1.55 -6.67 -4.52
CA ASP A 223 0.28 -6.32 -5.13
C ASP A 223 -0.85 -6.40 -4.09
N SER A 224 -1.72 -5.36 -4.02
CA SER A 224 -2.84 -5.31 -3.07
C SER A 224 -3.85 -4.15 -3.30
N ALA A 225 -4.78 -4.37 -4.21
CA ALA A 225 -5.96 -3.54 -4.42
C ALA A 225 -7.00 -3.51 -3.28
N PHE A 226 -7.79 -2.43 -3.24
CA PHE A 226 -9.04 -2.35 -2.49
C PHE A 226 -10.07 -1.44 -3.18
N THR A 227 -11.35 -1.74 -3.00
CA THR A 227 -12.43 -0.88 -3.52
C THR A 227 -12.87 0.19 -2.52
N VAL A 228 -13.24 1.34 -3.05
CA VAL A 228 -13.82 2.50 -2.38
C VAL A 228 -15.12 2.88 -3.08
N ALA A 229 -16.17 3.08 -2.28
CA ALA A 229 -17.43 3.68 -2.68
C ALA A 229 -17.89 4.62 -1.55
N PHE A 230 -18.60 5.71 -1.89
CA PHE A 230 -19.10 6.67 -0.90
C PHE A 230 -20.59 6.51 -0.62
N ASN A 231 -21.34 5.95 -1.57
CA ASN A 231 -22.73 5.56 -1.37
C ASN A 231 -22.80 4.19 -0.67
N PRO A 232 -23.42 4.08 0.54
CA PRO A 232 -23.54 2.84 1.30
C PRO A 232 -24.24 1.69 0.55
N MET A 233 -24.99 1.98 -0.52
CA MET A 233 -25.65 0.96 -1.34
C MET A 233 -24.67 -0.07 -1.94
N PHE A 234 -23.40 0.31 -2.09
CA PHE A 234 -22.36 -0.57 -2.61
C PHE A 234 -21.63 -1.37 -1.53
N ASP A 235 -21.83 -1.09 -0.23
CA ASP A 235 -21.16 -1.80 0.87
C ASP A 235 -21.29 -3.33 0.76
N PRO A 236 -22.48 -3.92 0.43
CA PRO A 236 -22.61 -5.36 0.20
C PRO A 236 -21.78 -5.90 -0.97
N LEU A 237 -21.63 -5.12 -2.06
CA LEU A 237 -20.81 -5.49 -3.23
C LEU A 237 -19.31 -5.42 -2.89
N LEU A 238 -18.90 -4.47 -2.05
CA LEU A 238 -17.53 -4.40 -1.53
C LEU A 238 -17.26 -5.57 -0.57
N GLN A 239 -18.24 -5.96 0.25
CA GLN A 239 -18.12 -7.07 1.18
C GLN A 239 -18.00 -8.43 0.46
N ALA A 240 -18.80 -8.66 -0.60
CA ALA A 240 -18.73 -9.88 -1.41
C ALA A 240 -17.30 -10.16 -1.94
N SER A 241 -16.67 -9.17 -2.58
CA SER A 241 -15.29 -9.32 -3.08
C SER A 241 -14.25 -9.44 -1.97
N ARG A 242 -14.43 -8.74 -0.83
CA ARG A 242 -13.54 -8.92 0.34
C ARG A 242 -13.61 -10.36 0.86
N ASP A 243 -14.80 -10.91 1.04
CA ASP A 243 -14.99 -12.25 1.59
C ASP A 243 -14.63 -13.37 0.60
N ALA A 244 -14.86 -13.18 -0.70
CA ALA A 244 -14.38 -14.07 -1.74
C ALA A 244 -12.84 -14.10 -1.79
N THR A 245 -12.17 -12.94 -1.71
CA THR A 245 -10.71 -12.88 -1.58
C THR A 245 -10.23 -13.53 -0.28
N ASN A 246 -10.95 -13.36 0.84
CA ASN A 246 -10.64 -14.06 2.09
C ASN A 246 -10.74 -15.58 1.97
N ALA A 247 -11.74 -16.08 1.22
CA ALA A 247 -11.89 -17.50 0.94
C ALA A 247 -10.72 -18.03 0.10
N GLY A 248 -10.35 -17.33 -0.98
CA GLY A 248 -9.18 -17.65 -1.79
C GLY A 248 -7.88 -17.65 -0.98
N VAL A 249 -7.64 -16.60 -0.17
CA VAL A 249 -6.47 -16.50 0.70
C VAL A 249 -6.44 -17.63 1.73
N LYS A 250 -7.60 -18.03 2.29
CA LYS A 250 -7.72 -19.12 3.26
C LYS A 250 -7.41 -20.49 2.63
N GLU A 251 -7.90 -20.73 1.41
CA GLU A 251 -7.76 -21.99 0.68
C GLU A 251 -6.37 -22.17 0.06
N ALA A 252 -5.73 -21.08 -0.35
CA ALA A 252 -4.36 -21.09 -0.86
C ALA A 252 -3.37 -21.69 0.15
N GLY A 253 -2.40 -22.48 -0.33
CA GLY A 253 -1.40 -23.14 0.51
C GLY A 253 -0.57 -24.11 -0.31
N ILE A 254 0.59 -24.55 0.22
CA ILE A 254 1.41 -25.56 -0.45
C ILE A 254 0.55 -26.82 -0.68
N ASP A 255 0.67 -27.40 -1.89
CA ASP A 255 -0.14 -28.52 -2.39
C ASP A 255 -1.63 -28.23 -2.69
N ALA A 256 -2.14 -27.02 -2.42
CA ALA A 256 -3.50 -26.64 -2.83
C ALA A 256 -3.60 -26.57 -4.35
N ARG A 257 -4.68 -27.13 -4.92
CA ARG A 257 -4.95 -27.06 -6.37
C ARG A 257 -5.58 -25.71 -6.70
N LEU A 258 -5.11 -25.07 -7.76
CA LEU A 258 -5.61 -23.76 -8.19
C LEU A 258 -7.12 -23.80 -8.48
N CYS A 259 -7.63 -24.87 -9.09
CA CYS A 259 -9.07 -25.06 -9.32
C CYS A 259 -9.94 -25.07 -8.05
N ASP A 260 -9.41 -25.54 -6.92
CA ASP A 260 -10.15 -25.62 -5.65
C ASP A 260 -10.23 -24.23 -5.01
N VAL A 261 -9.13 -23.46 -5.08
CA VAL A 261 -9.09 -22.04 -4.68
C VAL A 261 -10.12 -21.24 -5.47
N GLY A 262 -10.20 -21.44 -6.79
CA GLY A 262 -11.21 -20.79 -7.64
C GLY A 262 -12.65 -21.22 -7.38
N ALA A 263 -12.87 -22.48 -6.99
CA ALA A 263 -14.18 -22.96 -6.58
C ALA A 263 -14.63 -22.31 -5.25
N ALA A 264 -13.75 -22.23 -4.25
CA ALA A 264 -14.03 -21.58 -2.97
C ALA A 264 -14.28 -20.07 -3.11
N ILE A 265 -13.52 -19.39 -3.98
CA ILE A 265 -13.76 -17.99 -4.34
C ILE A 265 -15.16 -17.81 -4.94
N GLN A 266 -15.54 -18.65 -5.91
CA GLN A 266 -16.83 -18.53 -6.58
C GLN A 266 -18.01 -18.82 -5.64
N GLU A 267 -17.91 -19.88 -4.84
CA GLU A 267 -18.96 -20.25 -3.88
C GLU A 267 -19.27 -19.09 -2.93
N VAL A 268 -18.22 -18.43 -2.41
CA VAL A 268 -18.41 -17.27 -1.55
C VAL A 268 -18.92 -16.07 -2.34
N MET A 269 -18.33 -15.72 -3.48
CA MET A 269 -18.76 -14.56 -4.29
C MET A 269 -20.23 -14.65 -4.71
N GLU A 270 -20.64 -15.79 -5.27
CA GLU A 270 -21.99 -16.01 -5.83
C GLU A 270 -23.05 -16.29 -4.75
N SER A 271 -22.66 -16.37 -3.46
CA SER A 271 -23.59 -16.42 -2.33
C SER A 271 -24.18 -15.06 -1.94
N TYR A 272 -23.64 -13.95 -2.46
CA TYR A 272 -24.11 -12.59 -2.15
C TYR A 272 -25.13 -12.11 -3.19
N GLU A 273 -26.23 -11.56 -2.68
CA GLU A 273 -27.15 -10.71 -3.44
C GLU A 273 -27.02 -9.26 -2.97
N VAL A 274 -27.12 -8.32 -3.90
CA VAL A 274 -27.02 -6.88 -3.63
C VAL A 274 -28.17 -6.12 -4.29
N GLU A 275 -28.78 -5.17 -3.58
CA GLU A 275 -29.79 -4.28 -4.14
C GLU A 275 -29.17 -2.94 -4.51
N ILE A 276 -29.22 -2.58 -5.79
CA ILE A 276 -28.69 -1.32 -6.32
C ILE A 276 -29.80 -0.64 -7.12
N ASN A 277 -30.20 0.56 -6.70
CA ASN A 277 -31.26 1.37 -7.32
C ASN A 277 -32.60 0.61 -7.47
N GLY A 278 -33.03 -0.12 -6.43
CA GLY A 278 -34.28 -0.90 -6.44
C GLY A 278 -34.23 -2.18 -7.26
N LYS A 279 -33.05 -2.62 -7.71
CA LYS A 279 -32.84 -3.86 -8.46
C LYS A 279 -31.88 -4.78 -7.73
N VAL A 280 -32.30 -6.02 -7.53
CA VAL A 280 -31.47 -7.08 -6.94
C VAL A 280 -30.57 -7.71 -8.02
N PHE A 281 -29.32 -7.98 -7.65
CA PHE A 281 -28.32 -8.67 -8.46
C PHE A 281 -27.63 -9.73 -7.60
N GLN A 282 -27.57 -10.98 -8.06
CA GLN A 282 -26.56 -11.92 -7.59
C GLN A 282 -25.18 -11.42 -8.05
N VAL A 283 -24.21 -11.33 -7.14
CA VAL A 283 -22.84 -10.95 -7.47
C VAL A 283 -22.18 -12.10 -8.22
N LYS A 284 -21.41 -11.79 -9.28
CA LYS A 284 -20.72 -12.79 -10.10
C LYS A 284 -19.23 -12.56 -10.08
N SER A 285 -18.44 -13.62 -9.95
CA SER A 285 -17.00 -13.57 -10.25
C SER A 285 -16.79 -13.15 -11.71
N VAL A 286 -15.87 -12.22 -11.96
CA VAL A 286 -15.42 -11.90 -13.33
C VAL A 286 -14.54 -13.04 -13.83
N ARG A 287 -15.14 -13.99 -14.57
CA ARG A 287 -14.56 -15.30 -14.89
C ARG A 287 -13.35 -15.31 -15.84
N ASN A 288 -12.98 -14.16 -16.38
CA ASN A 288 -11.80 -13.96 -17.24
C ASN A 288 -10.82 -12.92 -16.66
N LEU A 289 -10.90 -12.69 -15.34
CA LEU A 289 -9.81 -12.14 -14.54
C LEU A 289 -9.38 -13.21 -13.55
N ASN A 290 -8.13 -13.13 -13.08
CA ASN A 290 -7.44 -14.18 -12.36
C ASN A 290 -6.40 -13.54 -11.45
N GLY A 291 -6.24 -14.06 -10.23
CA GLY A 291 -4.99 -13.83 -9.51
C GLY A 291 -3.82 -14.52 -10.21
N HIS A 292 -2.60 -14.30 -9.73
CA HIS A 292 -1.40 -14.78 -10.42
C HIS A 292 -0.25 -15.03 -9.45
N GLY A 293 0.69 -15.89 -9.86
CA GLY A 293 2.01 -15.95 -9.24
C GLY A 293 2.78 -14.64 -9.49
N ILE A 294 3.67 -14.29 -8.57
CA ILE A 294 4.53 -13.10 -8.64
C ILE A 294 5.99 -13.53 -8.64
N GLY A 295 6.78 -13.00 -9.56
CA GLY A 295 8.21 -13.26 -9.71
C GLY A 295 9.06 -12.01 -9.50
N PRO A 296 10.39 -12.14 -9.30
CA PRO A 296 11.27 -10.99 -9.19
C PRO A 296 11.21 -10.10 -10.44
N TYR A 297 10.75 -8.85 -10.27
CA TYR A 297 10.49 -7.90 -11.37
C TYR A 297 9.47 -8.36 -12.43
N GLN A 298 8.61 -9.32 -12.09
CA GLN A 298 7.62 -9.90 -13.00
C GLN A 298 6.28 -10.06 -12.27
N ILE A 299 5.34 -9.14 -12.53
CA ILE A 299 4.06 -9.10 -11.82
C ILE A 299 3.23 -10.35 -12.08
N HIS A 300 3.09 -10.74 -13.35
CA HIS A 300 2.45 -11.99 -13.77
C HIS A 300 3.53 -13.05 -14.04
N PHE A 301 3.76 -13.95 -13.09
CA PHE A 301 4.74 -15.03 -13.18
C PHE A 301 4.10 -16.41 -13.01
N GLY A 302 4.39 -17.32 -13.95
CA GLY A 302 4.04 -18.73 -13.85
C GLY A 302 2.53 -19.02 -13.88
N LYS A 303 1.92 -19.15 -12.70
CA LYS A 303 0.60 -19.77 -12.50
C LYS A 303 -0.51 -18.73 -12.36
N SER A 304 -1.65 -18.94 -13.03
CA SER A 304 -2.86 -18.14 -12.83
C SER A 304 -3.79 -18.78 -11.79
N VAL A 305 -4.26 -17.99 -10.83
CA VAL A 305 -5.24 -18.39 -9.81
C VAL A 305 -6.65 -18.12 -10.34
N PRO A 306 -7.50 -19.16 -10.56
CA PRO A 306 -8.86 -18.95 -11.00
C PRO A 306 -9.74 -18.34 -9.90
N VAL A 307 -10.76 -17.59 -10.32
CA VAL A 307 -11.82 -17.01 -9.46
C VAL A 307 -13.20 -17.68 -9.68
N VAL A 308 -13.20 -18.76 -10.47
CA VAL A 308 -14.34 -19.62 -10.79
C VAL A 308 -13.94 -21.09 -10.68
N LYS A 309 -14.89 -21.97 -10.40
CA LYS A 309 -14.66 -23.42 -10.34
C LYS A 309 -14.27 -23.98 -11.70
N GLY A 310 -13.45 -25.03 -11.67
CA GLY A 310 -12.83 -25.62 -12.87
C GLY A 310 -11.44 -25.06 -13.11
N GLY A 311 -10.94 -25.22 -14.35
CA GLY A 311 -9.53 -24.94 -14.67
C GLY A 311 -8.60 -26.10 -14.31
N GLU A 312 -7.31 -25.81 -14.24
CA GLU A 312 -6.27 -26.83 -14.05
C GLU A 312 -6.12 -27.28 -12.60
N GLN A 313 -5.72 -28.54 -12.42
CA GLN A 313 -5.36 -29.11 -11.11
C GLN A 313 -3.90 -28.83 -10.71
N THR A 314 -3.24 -27.90 -11.41
CA THR A 314 -1.92 -27.36 -11.09
C THR A 314 -1.90 -26.90 -9.63
N LYS A 315 -0.83 -27.20 -8.90
CA LYS A 315 -0.70 -26.95 -7.46
C LYS A 315 0.14 -25.72 -7.16
N MET A 316 -0.14 -25.09 -6.03
CA MET A 316 0.75 -24.10 -5.42
C MET A 316 1.92 -24.80 -4.69
N GLU A 317 3.11 -24.19 -4.75
CA GLU A 317 4.38 -24.78 -4.28
C GLU A 317 5.05 -23.94 -3.18
N GLU A 318 6.03 -24.54 -2.51
CA GLU A 318 6.81 -23.88 -1.46
C GLU A 318 7.68 -22.75 -2.03
N GLY A 319 7.66 -21.58 -1.38
CA GLY A 319 8.43 -20.40 -1.78
C GLY A 319 7.74 -19.49 -2.80
N GLU A 320 6.61 -19.91 -3.38
CA GLU A 320 5.87 -19.08 -4.34
C GLU A 320 5.16 -17.89 -3.69
N PHE A 321 5.17 -16.75 -4.39
CA PHE A 321 4.32 -15.59 -4.13
C PHE A 321 3.09 -15.63 -5.01
N TYR A 322 1.95 -15.20 -4.48
CA TYR A 322 0.71 -15.06 -5.25
C TYR A 322 -0.01 -13.77 -4.93
N ALA A 323 -0.47 -13.06 -5.96
CA ALA A 323 -1.61 -12.16 -5.88
C ALA A 323 -2.88 -13.00 -5.79
N ILE A 324 -3.57 -12.95 -4.64
CA ILE A 324 -4.92 -13.46 -4.52
C ILE A 324 -5.87 -12.28 -4.62
N GLU A 325 -6.42 -12.08 -5.81
CA GLU A 325 -7.43 -11.06 -6.11
C GLU A 325 -8.75 -11.68 -6.57
N THR A 326 -9.85 -10.97 -6.34
CA THR A 326 -11.18 -11.35 -6.82
C THR A 326 -11.97 -10.13 -7.26
N PHE A 327 -12.83 -10.30 -8.25
CA PHE A 327 -13.66 -9.25 -8.83
C PHE A 327 -15.13 -9.65 -8.83
N GLY A 328 -15.94 -8.97 -8.02
CA GLY A 328 -17.39 -9.14 -7.96
C GLY A 328 -18.10 -8.13 -8.87
N SER A 329 -18.91 -8.64 -9.80
CA SER A 329 -19.63 -7.84 -10.81
C SER A 329 -21.15 -8.02 -10.71
N THR A 330 -21.89 -6.94 -10.92
CA THR A 330 -23.36 -6.96 -11.13
C THR A 330 -23.75 -7.12 -12.62
N GLY A 331 -22.76 -7.20 -13.51
CA GLY A 331 -22.93 -7.31 -14.97
C GLY A 331 -22.98 -8.74 -15.50
N LYS A 332 -22.17 -9.00 -16.52
CA LYS A 332 -22.02 -10.33 -17.14
C LYS A 332 -21.01 -11.21 -16.43
N GLY A 333 -20.25 -10.68 -15.47
CA GLY A 333 -19.12 -11.38 -14.85
C GLY A 333 -18.05 -11.72 -15.90
N TYR A 334 -17.84 -10.82 -16.86
CA TYR A 334 -16.88 -10.97 -17.95
C TYR A 334 -16.47 -9.60 -18.49
N VAL A 335 -15.18 -9.33 -18.48
CA VAL A 335 -14.60 -8.05 -18.93
C VAL A 335 -14.08 -8.13 -20.36
N ARG A 336 -13.99 -6.97 -21.02
CA ARG A 336 -13.35 -6.77 -22.31
C ARG A 336 -12.52 -5.49 -22.28
N GLU A 337 -11.54 -5.40 -23.16
CA GLU A 337 -10.78 -4.18 -23.39
C GLU A 337 -11.72 -3.05 -23.87
N ASP A 338 -11.65 -1.90 -23.21
CA ASP A 338 -12.37 -0.67 -23.57
C ASP A 338 -11.55 0.55 -23.10
N LEU A 339 -11.93 1.77 -23.52
CA LEU A 339 -11.29 3.04 -23.19
C LEU A 339 -9.84 3.20 -23.73
N GLU A 340 -9.19 4.31 -23.40
CA GLU A 340 -7.82 4.60 -23.85
C GLU A 340 -6.79 3.81 -23.02
N CYS A 341 -5.87 3.11 -23.69
CA CYS A 341 -4.76 2.42 -23.03
C CYS A 341 -3.83 3.42 -22.32
N SER A 342 -3.59 3.17 -21.03
CA SER A 342 -2.70 3.96 -20.17
C SER A 342 -1.46 3.17 -19.73
N HIS A 343 -1.59 1.85 -19.56
CA HIS A 343 -0.55 0.97 -19.07
C HIS A 343 0.15 0.16 -20.16
N TYR A 344 1.41 -0.11 -19.90
CA TYR A 344 2.32 -0.82 -20.78
C TYR A 344 3.33 -1.58 -19.91
N MET A 345 3.72 -2.78 -20.35
CA MET A 345 4.76 -3.55 -19.68
C MET A 345 5.73 -4.10 -20.73
N LYS A 346 7.02 -4.16 -20.44
CA LYS A 346 7.96 -4.83 -21.36
C LYS A 346 7.74 -6.34 -21.24
N ASN A 347 7.63 -7.04 -22.37
CA ASN A 347 7.52 -8.50 -22.35
C ASN A 347 8.82 -9.09 -21.74
N PHE A 348 8.67 -9.92 -20.70
CA PHE A 348 9.76 -10.40 -19.87
C PHE A 348 10.75 -11.29 -20.64
N ASP A 349 10.23 -12.18 -21.48
CA ASP A 349 11.02 -13.19 -22.21
C ASP A 349 11.62 -12.66 -23.51
N VAL A 350 11.29 -11.43 -23.92
CA VAL A 350 11.75 -10.85 -25.19
C VAL A 350 13.18 -10.34 -25.09
N GLY A 351 14.06 -11.03 -25.81
CA GLY A 351 15.46 -10.66 -26.02
C GLY A 351 15.64 -9.43 -26.92
N HIS A 352 16.84 -9.27 -27.49
CA HIS A 352 17.14 -8.10 -28.32
C HIS A 352 16.43 -8.14 -29.68
N VAL A 353 15.52 -7.18 -29.91
CA VAL A 353 14.82 -6.99 -31.19
C VAL A 353 15.41 -5.77 -31.95
N PRO A 354 15.87 -5.93 -33.20
CA PRO A 354 16.52 -4.85 -33.95
C PRO A 354 15.50 -3.84 -34.50
N LEU A 355 15.29 -2.77 -33.74
CA LEU A 355 14.44 -1.63 -34.15
C LEU A 355 15.08 -0.81 -35.29
N ARG A 356 14.26 -0.27 -36.18
CA ARG A 356 14.70 0.70 -37.22
C ARG A 356 14.52 2.15 -36.79
N ALA A 357 13.39 2.48 -36.17
CA ALA A 357 13.03 3.85 -35.78
C ALA A 357 13.90 4.36 -34.62
N ALA A 358 14.64 5.46 -34.83
CA ALA A 358 15.54 6.03 -33.82
C ALA A 358 14.84 6.42 -32.51
N LYS A 359 13.64 7.04 -32.59
CA LYS A 359 12.87 7.43 -31.39
C LYS A 359 12.32 6.21 -30.62
N ALA A 360 12.08 5.08 -31.29
CA ALA A 360 11.72 3.82 -30.61
C ALA A 360 12.91 3.20 -29.88
N LYS A 361 14.12 3.27 -30.45
CA LYS A 361 15.36 2.88 -29.74
C LYS A 361 15.58 3.72 -28.48
N GLN A 362 15.45 5.04 -28.60
CA GLN A 362 15.58 5.98 -27.47
C GLN A 362 14.56 5.67 -26.38
N LEU A 363 13.28 5.53 -26.73
CA LEU A 363 12.21 5.21 -25.78
C LEU A 363 12.44 3.85 -25.08
N LEU A 364 12.92 2.84 -25.81
CA LEU A 364 13.24 1.54 -25.22
C LEU A 364 14.42 1.62 -24.23
N VAL A 365 15.40 2.50 -24.47
CA VAL A 365 16.46 2.79 -23.47
C VAL A 365 15.86 3.45 -22.23
N THR A 366 14.97 4.44 -22.41
CA THR A 366 14.23 5.07 -21.29
C THR A 366 13.44 4.03 -20.48
N ILE A 367 12.72 3.12 -21.14
CA ILE A 367 11.96 2.05 -20.48
C ILE A 367 12.87 1.08 -19.72
N ASN A 368 13.93 0.56 -20.36
CA ASN A 368 14.86 -0.37 -19.71
C ASN A 368 15.55 0.27 -18.48
N ASN A 369 15.91 1.56 -18.55
CA ASN A 369 16.63 2.25 -17.47
C ASN A 369 15.75 2.62 -16.27
N ASN A 370 14.44 2.77 -16.43
CA ASN A 370 13.54 3.29 -15.39
C ASN A 370 12.53 2.25 -14.86
N PHE A 371 12.13 1.28 -15.70
CA PHE A 371 11.10 0.28 -15.38
C PHE A 371 11.59 -1.16 -15.56
N GLY A 372 12.50 -1.39 -16.52
CA GLY A 372 12.99 -2.74 -16.84
C GLY A 372 11.86 -3.59 -17.44
N THR A 373 11.36 -4.55 -16.64
CA THR A 373 10.20 -5.41 -16.94
C THR A 373 8.96 -5.06 -16.13
N LEU A 374 9.03 -4.09 -15.20
CA LEU A 374 7.88 -3.62 -14.45
C LEU A 374 6.90 -2.84 -15.35
N ALA A 375 5.62 -2.86 -14.97
CA ALA A 375 4.59 -2.09 -15.64
C ALA A 375 4.75 -0.58 -15.40
N PHE A 376 4.51 0.21 -16.44
CA PHE A 376 4.57 1.67 -16.43
C PHE A 376 3.34 2.26 -17.12
N CYS A 377 3.11 3.56 -16.93
CA CYS A 377 2.05 4.29 -17.61
C CYS A 377 2.58 5.52 -18.37
N ARG A 378 1.76 6.08 -19.25
CA ARG A 378 2.10 7.28 -20.04
C ARG A 378 2.54 8.48 -19.19
N ARG A 379 1.86 8.74 -18.05
CA ARG A 379 2.25 9.81 -17.11
C ARG A 379 3.68 9.64 -16.57
N TYR A 380 4.24 8.44 -16.56
CA TYR A 380 5.62 8.22 -16.09
C TYR A 380 6.62 8.59 -17.18
N LEU A 381 6.32 8.30 -18.45
CA LEU A 381 7.09 8.82 -19.57
C LEU A 381 7.03 10.35 -19.63
N ASP A 382 5.84 10.94 -19.43
CA ASP A 382 5.66 12.39 -19.37
C ASP A 382 6.53 13.02 -18.26
N ARG A 383 6.55 12.41 -17.06
CA ARG A 383 7.37 12.83 -15.90
C ARG A 383 8.87 12.74 -16.15
N LEU A 384 9.31 11.76 -16.94
CA LEU A 384 10.71 11.60 -17.37
C LEU A 384 11.10 12.58 -18.50
N GLY A 385 10.18 13.44 -18.95
CA GLY A 385 10.42 14.42 -20.01
C GLY A 385 10.34 13.84 -21.43
N GLU A 386 9.86 12.59 -21.60
CA GLU A 386 9.59 12.05 -22.93
C GLU A 386 8.42 12.81 -23.56
N THR A 387 8.60 13.25 -24.81
CA THR A 387 7.57 13.96 -25.56
C THR A 387 7.38 13.35 -26.94
N LYS A 388 6.16 13.46 -27.48
CA LYS A 388 5.77 12.93 -28.81
C LYS A 388 6.09 11.43 -29.00
N TYR A 389 6.12 10.67 -27.92
CA TYR A 389 6.58 9.28 -27.90
C TYR A 389 5.54 8.26 -28.37
N LEU A 390 4.26 8.62 -28.55
CA LEU A 390 3.18 7.66 -28.84
C LEU A 390 3.43 6.77 -30.07
N MET A 391 3.96 7.33 -31.16
CA MET A 391 4.32 6.54 -32.35
C MET A 391 5.52 5.61 -32.08
N ALA A 392 6.47 6.04 -31.25
CA ALA A 392 7.58 5.21 -30.82
C ALA A 392 7.12 4.07 -29.89
N LEU A 393 6.19 4.34 -28.97
CA LEU A 393 5.57 3.34 -28.09
C LEU A 393 4.76 2.32 -28.90
N LYS A 394 3.96 2.77 -29.88
CA LYS A 394 3.26 1.88 -30.82
C LYS A 394 4.25 0.98 -31.57
N ASN A 395 5.36 1.53 -32.07
CA ASN A 395 6.40 0.72 -32.74
C ASN A 395 7.03 -0.34 -31.83
N LEU A 396 7.09 -0.13 -30.50
CA LEU A 396 7.54 -1.14 -29.53
C LEU A 396 6.48 -2.22 -29.31
N CYS A 397 5.19 -1.85 -29.37
CA CYS A 397 4.06 -2.77 -29.28
C CYS A 397 3.92 -3.63 -30.53
N ASP A 398 3.95 -3.02 -31.71
CA ASP A 398 3.93 -3.71 -33.01
C ASP A 398 5.12 -4.67 -33.20
N ALA A 399 6.23 -4.44 -32.48
CA ALA A 399 7.41 -5.30 -32.47
C ALA A 399 7.40 -6.37 -31.36
N GLY A 400 6.33 -6.45 -30.55
CA GLY A 400 6.20 -7.41 -29.44
C GLY A 400 7.14 -7.17 -28.25
N ILE A 401 7.84 -6.03 -28.19
CA ILE A 401 8.80 -5.71 -27.12
C ILE A 401 8.07 -5.19 -25.87
N VAL A 402 6.98 -4.45 -26.08
CA VAL A 402 6.14 -3.88 -25.05
C VAL A 402 4.72 -4.35 -25.30
N GLU A 403 4.05 -4.81 -24.26
CA GLU A 403 2.65 -5.20 -24.30
C GLU A 403 1.78 -4.04 -23.77
N PRO A 404 0.75 -3.61 -24.51
CA PRO A 404 -0.25 -2.69 -23.98
C PRO A 404 -1.19 -3.42 -23.02
N CYS A 405 -1.50 -2.81 -21.87
CA CYS A 405 -2.44 -3.34 -20.89
C CYS A 405 -3.66 -2.41 -20.83
N PRO A 406 -4.63 -2.55 -21.76
CA PRO A 406 -5.79 -1.68 -21.82
C PRO A 406 -6.78 -1.93 -20.66
N PRO A 407 -7.65 -0.94 -20.36
CA PRO A 407 -8.65 -1.08 -19.29
C PRO A 407 -9.66 -2.20 -19.56
N MET A 408 -9.94 -2.99 -18.53
CA MET A 408 -10.84 -4.15 -18.61
C MET A 408 -12.20 -3.82 -17.99
N CYS A 409 -13.25 -3.77 -18.82
CA CYS A 409 -14.60 -3.33 -18.45
C CYS A 409 -15.67 -4.42 -18.69
N ASP A 410 -16.56 -4.62 -17.71
CA ASP A 410 -17.83 -5.36 -17.91
C ASP A 410 -18.86 -4.41 -18.59
N VAL A 411 -20.08 -4.87 -18.83
CA VAL A 411 -21.10 -4.11 -19.56
C VAL A 411 -21.42 -2.76 -18.90
N ARG A 412 -21.57 -1.73 -19.74
CA ARG A 412 -21.92 -0.37 -19.31
C ARG A 412 -23.14 -0.36 -18.38
N GLY A 413 -23.01 0.31 -17.24
CA GLY A 413 -24.05 0.37 -16.20
C GLY A 413 -24.02 -0.77 -15.18
N SER A 414 -23.05 -1.69 -15.29
CA SER A 414 -22.70 -2.60 -14.19
C SER A 414 -21.68 -1.97 -13.23
N TYR A 415 -21.59 -2.53 -12.03
CA TYR A 415 -20.64 -2.16 -11.00
C TYR A 415 -19.72 -3.35 -10.73
N VAL A 416 -18.43 -3.07 -10.56
CA VAL A 416 -17.40 -4.08 -10.25
C VAL A 416 -16.57 -3.62 -9.06
N SER A 417 -16.49 -4.44 -8.02
CA SER A 417 -15.57 -4.29 -6.89
C SER A 417 -14.43 -5.31 -6.97
N GLN A 418 -13.27 -4.96 -6.44
CA GLN A 418 -12.07 -5.79 -6.29
C GLN A 418 -11.59 -5.78 -4.84
N SER A 419 -10.97 -6.88 -4.40
CA SER A 419 -10.15 -6.94 -3.20
C SER A 419 -8.98 -7.88 -3.44
N GLU A 420 -7.80 -7.56 -2.90
CA GLU A 420 -6.59 -8.34 -3.18
C GLU A 420 -5.59 -8.37 -2.02
N HIS A 421 -4.89 -9.51 -1.89
CA HIS A 421 -3.65 -9.59 -1.13
C HIS A 421 -2.57 -10.43 -1.81
N THR A 422 -1.35 -9.88 -1.89
CA THR A 422 -0.12 -10.71 -1.96
C THR A 422 0.00 -11.63 -0.74
N ILE A 423 0.18 -12.92 -1.01
CA ILE A 423 0.59 -13.96 -0.05
C ILE A 423 1.97 -14.54 -0.41
N LEU A 424 2.62 -15.14 0.58
CA LEU A 424 3.86 -15.91 0.43
C LEU A 424 3.73 -17.28 1.10
N LEU A 425 4.00 -18.33 0.35
CA LEU A 425 3.97 -19.71 0.84
C LEU A 425 5.33 -20.11 1.45
N ARG A 426 5.64 -19.58 2.64
CA ARG A 426 6.89 -19.90 3.36
C ARG A 426 6.97 -21.39 3.70
N PRO A 427 8.18 -21.94 3.95
CA PRO A 427 8.35 -23.34 4.32
C PRO A 427 7.53 -23.79 5.54
N THR A 428 7.37 -22.92 6.56
CA THR A 428 6.68 -23.26 7.83
C THR A 428 5.23 -22.77 7.93
N CYS A 429 4.84 -21.76 7.14
CA CYS A 429 3.54 -21.10 7.22
C CYS A 429 3.22 -20.31 5.93
N LYS A 430 1.98 -19.84 5.81
CA LYS A 430 1.55 -18.87 4.81
C LYS A 430 1.54 -17.48 5.44
N GLU A 431 2.17 -16.49 4.80
CA GLU A 431 2.12 -15.10 5.25
C GLU A 431 1.30 -14.25 4.26
N VAL A 432 0.25 -13.60 4.74
CA VAL A 432 -0.49 -12.59 3.96
C VAL A 432 0.24 -11.27 4.09
N ILE A 433 1.26 -11.11 3.24
CA ILE A 433 2.29 -10.07 3.27
C ILE A 433 1.69 -8.65 3.36
N SER A 434 0.67 -8.37 2.54
CA SER A 434 0.04 -7.05 2.43
C SER A 434 -0.90 -6.68 3.58
N ARG A 435 -1.15 -7.57 4.55
CA ARG A 435 -1.95 -7.29 5.76
C ARG A 435 -1.09 -6.73 6.88
N GLY A 436 -1.72 -6.02 7.82
CA GLY A 436 -1.04 -5.52 9.02
C GLY A 436 -1.41 -6.33 10.25
N LEU A 437 -0.48 -6.47 11.20
CA LEU A 437 -0.71 -7.22 12.44
C LEU A 437 -1.91 -6.73 13.28
N LEU A 438 -2.33 -5.46 13.09
CA LEU A 438 -3.48 -4.85 13.76
C LEU A 438 -4.79 -4.90 12.97
N SER A 439 -4.76 -5.21 11.66
CA SER A 439 -5.99 -5.34 10.87
C SER A 439 -6.70 -6.68 11.07
N HIS A 440 -6.03 -7.67 11.67
CA HIS A 440 -6.57 -9.03 11.88
C HIS A 440 -7.09 -9.29 13.31
N CYS A 441 -7.20 -8.25 14.15
CA CYS A 441 -8.02 -8.34 15.36
C CYS A 441 -9.51 -8.29 14.98
N GLU A 442 -10.01 -9.37 14.36
CA GLU A 442 -11.43 -9.49 14.08
C GLU A 442 -12.27 -9.50 15.37
N LYS A 443 -13.48 -8.95 15.26
CA LYS A 443 -14.48 -8.78 16.34
C LYS A 443 -14.73 -10.05 17.18
N LYS A 444 -14.46 -11.24 16.63
CA LYS A 444 -14.79 -12.55 17.20
C LYS A 444 -13.72 -13.15 18.13
N ASP A 445 -12.45 -12.77 17.99
CA ASP A 445 -11.35 -13.47 18.71
C ASP A 445 -10.85 -12.73 19.96
N ALA A 446 -11.23 -11.46 20.14
CA ALA A 446 -10.85 -10.64 21.30
C ALA A 446 -11.59 -11.05 22.59
N ARG A 447 -11.09 -12.08 23.28
CA ARG A 447 -11.67 -12.63 24.53
C ARG A 447 -11.62 -11.69 25.73
N SER A 448 -10.63 -10.79 25.80
CA SER A 448 -10.52 -9.81 26.90
C SER A 448 -9.79 -8.53 26.48
N VAL A 449 -10.17 -7.39 27.07
CA VAL A 449 -9.46 -6.12 26.91
C VAL A 449 -9.13 -5.52 28.27
N ASN A 450 -7.84 -5.51 28.61
CA ASN A 450 -7.29 -4.98 29.86
C ASN A 450 -6.63 -3.61 29.59
N ILE A 451 -7.22 -2.54 30.11
CA ILE A 451 -6.72 -1.17 29.92
C ILE A 451 -5.87 -0.78 31.13
N LYS A 452 -4.57 -0.53 30.93
CA LYS A 452 -3.68 0.03 31.95
C LYS A 452 -3.26 1.46 31.57
N ARG A 453 -3.69 2.45 32.34
CA ARG A 453 -3.18 3.83 32.25
C ARG A 453 -1.87 3.94 33.04
N SER A 454 -0.85 4.57 32.45
CA SER A 454 0.39 4.92 33.14
C SER A 454 0.92 6.25 32.63
N LYS A 455 0.81 7.29 33.48
CA LYS A 455 1.10 8.69 33.11
C LYS A 455 0.43 9.07 31.78
N ASP A 456 1.23 9.30 30.75
CA ASP A 456 0.85 9.76 29.42
C ASP A 456 0.64 8.61 28.40
N VAL A 457 0.46 7.36 28.87
CA VAL A 457 0.26 6.17 28.01
C VAL A 457 -0.93 5.35 28.47
N PHE A 458 -1.84 5.04 27.55
CA PHE A 458 -2.84 3.99 27.71
C PHE A 458 -2.33 2.73 27.00
N LYS A 459 -2.26 1.62 27.75
CA LYS A 459 -1.93 0.30 27.21
C LYS A 459 -3.20 -0.56 27.18
N PHE A 460 -3.67 -0.87 25.98
CA PHE A 460 -4.77 -1.81 25.76
C PHE A 460 -4.15 -3.19 25.53
N LYS A 461 -4.20 -4.05 26.57
CA LYS A 461 -3.84 -5.45 26.46
C LYS A 461 -5.06 -6.24 25.99
N VAL A 462 -5.05 -6.66 24.73
CA VAL A 462 -6.11 -7.49 24.15
C VAL A 462 -5.65 -8.94 24.25
N GLY A 463 -6.34 -9.76 25.04
CA GLY A 463 -6.15 -11.20 25.04
C GLY A 463 -7.08 -11.82 24.01
N CYS A 464 -6.52 -12.37 22.94
CA CYS A 464 -7.23 -13.18 21.95
C CYS A 464 -7.10 -14.68 22.27
N SER A 465 -7.64 -15.58 21.44
CA SER A 465 -7.58 -17.03 21.70
C SER A 465 -6.17 -17.60 21.83
N LYS A 466 -5.22 -17.06 21.07
CA LYS A 466 -3.84 -17.56 20.94
C LYS A 466 -2.74 -16.54 21.29
N TYR A 467 -3.06 -15.24 21.34
CA TYR A 467 -2.07 -14.16 21.48
C TYR A 467 -2.52 -13.04 22.45
N MET A 468 -1.57 -12.31 23.02
CA MET A 468 -1.83 -11.10 23.82
C MET A 468 -1.24 -9.86 23.13
N TYR A 469 -2.06 -9.11 22.43
CA TYR A 469 -1.67 -7.85 21.79
C TYR A 469 -1.60 -6.72 22.81
N THR A 470 -0.65 -5.78 22.65
CA THR A 470 -0.57 -4.57 23.49
C THR A 470 -0.50 -3.31 22.64
N LEU A 471 -1.65 -2.68 22.38
CA LEU A 471 -1.71 -1.37 21.74
C LEU A 471 -1.35 -0.28 22.76
N CYS A 472 -0.38 0.57 22.44
CA CYS A 472 0.02 1.71 23.29
C CYS A 472 -0.34 3.02 22.60
N THR A 473 -1.28 3.79 23.16
CA THR A 473 -1.62 5.14 22.68
C THR A 473 -1.07 6.19 23.63
N PHE A 474 -0.47 7.26 23.09
CA PHE A 474 0.16 8.33 23.86
C PHE A 474 -0.79 9.53 24.06
N GLU A 475 -0.76 10.15 25.24
CA GLU A 475 -1.60 11.29 25.62
C GLU A 475 -0.98 12.61 25.13
N LEU A 476 -1.53 13.18 24.06
CA LEU A 476 -1.15 14.50 23.54
C LEU A 476 -1.61 15.63 24.48
N ARG A 477 -0.71 16.09 25.36
CA ARG A 477 -0.96 17.27 26.20
C ARG A 477 -0.99 18.55 25.36
N ARG A 478 -2.19 19.07 25.05
CA ARG A 478 -2.41 20.51 24.82
C ARG A 478 -2.94 21.16 26.11
N GLN A 479 -2.63 22.44 26.32
CA GLN A 479 -2.66 23.10 27.63
C GLN A 479 -4.05 23.36 28.27
N THR A 480 -5.14 22.83 27.73
CA THR A 480 -6.51 23.11 28.21
C THR A 480 -7.38 21.85 28.33
N GLY A 481 -7.31 21.20 29.49
CA GLY A 481 -8.22 20.13 29.90
C GLY A 481 -7.92 18.74 29.30
N ILE A 482 -8.29 17.70 30.04
CA ILE A 482 -8.08 16.30 29.63
C ILE A 482 -9.08 15.95 28.53
N LYS A 483 -8.58 15.63 27.33
CA LYS A 483 -9.38 15.08 26.22
C LYS A 483 -8.70 13.87 25.61
N ILE A 484 -9.23 12.67 25.89
CA ILE A 484 -9.02 11.53 24.99
C ILE A 484 -9.68 11.90 23.66
N GLN A 485 -8.90 11.96 22.58
CA GLN A 485 -9.46 12.31 21.27
C GLN A 485 -10.48 11.25 20.84
N ARG A 486 -11.68 11.72 20.44
CA ARG A 486 -12.82 10.89 20.00
C ARG A 486 -12.43 9.92 18.87
N GLN A 487 -11.44 10.30 18.06
CA GLN A 487 -10.84 9.51 16.99
C GLN A 487 -10.22 8.19 17.50
N HIS A 488 -9.42 8.22 18.58
CA HIS A 488 -8.84 7.00 19.16
C HIS A 488 -9.90 6.08 19.77
N LEU A 489 -10.94 6.64 20.39
CA LEU A 489 -12.09 5.87 20.89
C LEU A 489 -12.92 5.26 19.75
N ASN A 490 -13.01 5.94 18.61
CA ASN A 490 -13.66 5.40 17.42
C ASN A 490 -12.84 4.26 16.78
N GLU A 491 -11.50 4.37 16.69
CA GLU A 491 -10.65 3.25 16.25
C GLU A 491 -10.80 2.04 17.19
N VAL A 492 -10.73 2.24 18.50
CA VAL A 492 -10.92 1.18 19.51
C VAL A 492 -12.34 0.60 19.44
N SER A 493 -13.39 1.42 19.24
CA SER A 493 -14.77 0.94 19.06
C SER A 493 -14.97 0.16 17.77
N LYS A 494 -14.25 0.51 16.69
CA LYS A 494 -14.28 -0.21 15.40
C LYS A 494 -13.65 -1.61 15.51
N VAL A 495 -12.62 -1.77 16.35
CA VAL A 495 -11.94 -3.07 16.56
C VAL A 495 -12.65 -3.95 17.60
N PHE A 496 -13.21 -3.40 18.68
CA PHE A 496 -13.69 -4.20 19.84
C PHE A 496 -15.20 -4.18 20.12
N GLY A 497 -15.99 -3.49 19.29
CA GLY A 497 -17.46 -3.48 19.37
C GLY A 497 -18.07 -2.58 20.47
N ALA A 498 -19.38 -2.36 20.36
CA ALA A 498 -20.11 -1.36 21.16
C ALA A 498 -20.17 -1.67 22.68
N GLU A 499 -20.20 -2.94 23.08
CA GLU A 499 -20.19 -3.32 24.50
C GLU A 499 -18.87 -2.95 25.19
N ASN A 500 -17.73 -3.21 24.53
CA ASN A 500 -16.43 -2.85 25.08
C ASN A 500 -16.18 -1.33 24.99
N ALA A 501 -16.77 -0.65 23.99
CA ALA A 501 -16.82 0.82 23.96
C ALA A 501 -17.60 1.42 25.16
N ASN A 502 -18.60 0.71 25.71
CA ASN A 502 -19.27 1.15 26.95
C ASN A 502 -18.34 1.04 28.18
N LYS A 503 -17.49 0.00 28.26
CA LYS A 503 -16.43 -0.11 29.30
C LYS A 503 -15.35 0.96 29.19
N LEU A 504 -15.28 1.69 28.07
CA LEU A 504 -14.38 2.83 27.89
C LEU A 504 -14.99 4.16 28.34
N LYS A 505 -16.32 4.30 28.35
CA LYS A 505 -17.02 5.52 28.78
C LYS A 505 -16.78 5.87 30.26
N GLN A 506 -16.53 4.87 31.11
CA GLN A 506 -16.19 5.10 32.53
C GLN A 506 -14.86 5.84 32.76
N PHE A 507 -14.00 5.96 31.73
CA PHE A 507 -12.75 6.72 31.79
C PHE A 507 -12.86 8.12 31.17
N LEU A 508 -14.05 8.53 30.74
CA LEU A 508 -14.34 9.91 30.33
C LEU A 508 -14.69 10.77 31.57
N PRO A 509 -14.32 12.06 31.59
CA PRO A 509 -14.75 12.95 32.66
C PRO A 509 -16.28 13.16 32.66
N PRO A 510 -16.91 13.34 33.83
CA PRO A 510 -18.35 13.62 33.92
C PRO A 510 -18.75 14.82 33.05
N GLY A 511 -19.87 14.71 32.33
CA GLY A 511 -20.41 15.78 31.49
C GLY A 511 -20.21 15.61 29.97
N SER A 512 -19.52 14.57 29.50
CA SER A 512 -19.51 14.23 28.07
C SER A 512 -20.86 13.64 27.62
N GLN A 513 -21.77 14.51 27.18
CA GLN A 513 -23.16 14.17 26.82
C GLN A 513 -23.27 13.17 25.65
N LYS A 514 -24.36 12.38 25.67
CA LYS A 514 -24.84 11.61 24.51
C LYS A 514 -25.09 12.57 23.34
N VAL A 515 -24.59 12.23 22.15
CA VAL A 515 -25.18 12.69 20.89
C VAL A 515 -25.83 11.47 20.25
N SER A 516 -27.15 11.50 20.15
CA SER A 516 -27.95 10.59 19.33
C SER A 516 -27.77 10.93 17.86
N GLY A 517 -27.71 9.91 17.00
CA GLY A 517 -27.56 10.08 15.56
C GLY A 517 -26.10 10.10 15.10
N LEU A 518 -25.63 8.93 14.65
CA LEU A 518 -24.54 8.73 13.70
C LEU A 518 -24.48 7.21 13.42
N SER A 519 -25.09 6.79 12.32
CA SER A 519 -24.82 5.48 11.72
C SER A 519 -23.37 5.47 11.26
N ILE A 520 -22.60 4.48 11.69
CA ILE A 520 -21.18 4.34 11.35
C ILE A 520 -21.06 3.17 10.38
N GLN A 521 -20.75 3.45 9.12
CA GLN A 521 -20.28 2.44 8.16
C GLN A 521 -18.95 1.84 8.65
N GLU A 522 -18.74 0.56 8.34
CA GLU A 522 -17.54 -0.18 8.71
C GLU A 522 -16.38 0.12 7.72
N VAL A 523 -15.12 -0.05 8.15
CA VAL A 523 -13.90 0.50 7.49
C VAL A 523 -13.23 -0.46 6.50
#